data_AF-A0A5C6A6A8-F1
#
_entry.id   AF-A0A5C6A6A8-F1
#
_cell.length_a   1.000
_cell.length_b   1.000
_cell.length_c   1.000
_cell.angle_alpha   90.00
_cell.angle_beta   90.00
_cell.angle_gamma   90.00
#
_symmetry.space_group_name_H-M   'P 1'
#
loop_
_entity.id
_entity.type
_entity.pdbx_description
1 polymer ?
#
loop_
_entity_poly.entity_id
_entity_poly.type
_entity_poly.pdbx_seq_one_letter_code
_entity_poly.pdbx_strand_id
1 'polypeptide(L)'
;MHNYLLTIGLMMFASFANAQGTIDQIESLPRTNRIRAYESVLTNRQLAVGQRLAIVPRFALHARLLSPNYSKGRFPFSASGWLKLFDSAVAQGLRDENLLAARAQMLIDSMQFEAALSAAEDYRKAYPDSHEAMAWHEWASRATSKGLIKEEIDFQRGEFKVHFCILSANPESHVVATKQQCEREVEILNSTFRSTEGMQLAVFKFSGFTDYHAAKETQSDLLAFGDRQEAYDTDTVAEAFNRSNHVTVRDRGAINVYVVDSYSPKEGFADMTSHGKRNSNRPFVLLDWQRLNNNVQNAEAHEMGHAFGLGHVGVPFATVRTSTNIMTSAAEEFGSGGLRDLGFTPSQTALILYHGRRTRDRLGN
;
A
#
# COMPACT_ATOMS: atom_id res chain seq x y z
N MET A 1 11.26 16.31 -49.70
CA MET A 1 10.56 15.70 -48.54
C MET A 1 11.52 15.16 -47.45
N HIS A 2 12.85 15.32 -47.54
CA HIS A 2 13.79 14.82 -46.51
C HIS A 2 14.09 15.80 -45.36
N ASN A 3 13.81 17.11 -45.50
CA ASN A 3 14.11 18.11 -44.46
C ASN A 3 13.03 18.27 -43.37
N TYR A 4 11.80 17.77 -43.56
CA TYR A 4 10.74 17.92 -42.56
C TYR A 4 10.85 16.90 -41.40
N LEU A 5 11.39 15.71 -41.66
CA LEU A 5 11.55 14.67 -40.63
C LEU A 5 12.68 14.98 -39.64
N LEU A 6 13.77 15.61 -40.10
CA LEU A 6 14.90 15.96 -39.25
C LEU A 6 14.55 17.08 -38.24
N THR A 7 13.76 18.07 -38.68
CA THR A 7 13.36 19.21 -37.84
C THR A 7 12.31 18.82 -36.79
N ILE A 8 11.36 17.93 -37.12
CA ILE A 8 10.38 17.40 -36.16
C ILE A 8 11.09 16.55 -35.09
N GLY A 9 12.08 15.74 -35.49
CA GLY A 9 12.93 15.00 -34.57
C GLY A 9 13.66 15.91 -33.58
N LEU A 10 14.37 16.93 -34.07
CA LEU A 10 15.12 17.88 -33.22
C LEU A 10 14.23 18.66 -32.23
N MET A 11 13.03 19.08 -32.67
CA MET A 11 12.09 19.80 -31.79
C MET A 11 11.52 18.90 -30.70
N MET A 12 11.22 17.64 -31.01
CA MET A 12 10.82 16.65 -30.00
C MET A 12 11.95 16.47 -28.97
N PHE A 13 13.19 16.22 -29.41
CA PHE A 13 14.35 16.05 -28.50
C PHE A 13 14.61 17.26 -27.61
N ALA A 14 14.54 18.50 -28.13
CA ALA A 14 14.72 19.70 -27.34
C ALA A 14 13.61 19.91 -26.30
N SER A 15 12.37 19.53 -26.63
CA SER A 15 11.25 19.59 -25.70
C SER A 15 11.42 18.60 -24.53
N PHE A 16 11.90 17.38 -24.81
CA PHE A 16 12.16 16.36 -23.79
C PHE A 16 13.34 16.70 -22.88
N ALA A 17 14.43 17.26 -23.42
CA ALA A 17 15.60 17.63 -22.62
C ALA A 17 15.28 18.69 -21.55
N ASN A 18 14.43 19.66 -21.88
CA ASN A 18 14.00 20.69 -20.94
C ASN A 18 12.94 20.17 -19.93
N ALA A 19 12.05 19.27 -20.35
CA ALA A 19 11.13 18.60 -19.43
C ALA A 19 11.88 17.73 -18.41
N GLN A 20 12.88 16.97 -18.84
CA GLN A 20 13.71 16.16 -17.93
C GLN A 20 14.50 17.03 -16.96
N GLY A 21 15.13 18.12 -17.42
CA GLY A 21 15.81 19.05 -16.52
C GLY A 21 14.88 19.67 -15.48
N THR A 22 13.63 19.96 -15.85
CA THR A 22 12.60 20.43 -14.91
C THR A 22 12.23 19.34 -13.90
N ILE A 23 12.06 18.09 -14.34
CA ILE A 23 11.79 16.94 -13.46
C ILE A 23 12.95 16.76 -12.47
N ASP A 24 14.20 16.73 -12.94
CA ASP A 24 15.38 16.53 -12.10
C ASP A 24 15.50 17.65 -11.05
N GLN A 25 15.24 18.90 -11.46
CA GLN A 25 15.20 20.03 -10.53
C GLN A 25 14.13 19.83 -9.45
N ILE A 26 12.91 19.41 -9.81
CA ILE A 26 11.85 19.17 -8.84
C ILE A 26 12.17 17.97 -7.94
N GLU A 27 12.69 16.88 -8.50
CA GLU A 27 13.05 15.69 -7.73
C GLU A 27 14.20 15.92 -6.75
N SER A 28 15.03 16.94 -6.97
CA SER A 28 16.05 17.37 -6.01
C SER A 28 15.46 18.06 -4.75
N LEU A 29 14.19 18.47 -4.79
CA LEU A 29 13.52 19.07 -3.64
C LEU A 29 13.12 18.01 -2.60
N PRO A 30 12.97 18.40 -1.31
CA PRO A 30 12.32 17.57 -0.31
C PRO A 30 10.96 17.08 -0.81
N ARG A 31 10.60 15.81 -0.56
CA ARG A 31 9.36 15.20 -1.10
C ARG A 31 8.13 16.05 -0.83
N THR A 32 8.00 16.58 0.39
CA THR A 32 6.93 17.52 0.80
C THR A 32 6.71 18.72 -0.11
N ASN A 33 7.74 19.15 -0.85
CA ASN A 33 7.69 20.31 -1.74
C ASN A 33 7.46 19.93 -3.21
N ARG A 34 7.67 18.67 -3.60
CA ARG A 34 7.64 18.22 -5.01
C ARG A 34 6.27 18.42 -5.64
N ILE A 35 5.19 18.05 -4.95
CA ILE A 35 3.83 18.21 -5.47
C ILE A 35 3.52 19.67 -5.83
N ARG A 36 3.83 20.62 -4.93
CA ARG A 36 3.57 22.04 -5.20
C ARG A 36 4.41 22.56 -6.36
N ALA A 37 5.65 22.10 -6.47
CA ALA A 37 6.52 22.47 -7.57
C ALA A 37 5.97 21.93 -8.91
N TYR A 38 5.51 20.68 -8.95
CA TYR A 38 4.83 20.11 -10.10
C TYR A 38 3.54 20.86 -10.46
N GLU A 39 2.67 21.18 -9.48
CA GLU A 39 1.46 21.98 -9.70
C GLU A 39 1.78 23.35 -10.32
N SER A 40 2.77 24.05 -9.76
CA SER A 40 3.23 25.35 -10.27
C SER A 40 3.70 25.26 -11.72
N VAL A 41 4.48 24.23 -12.04
CA VAL A 41 5.00 24.01 -13.40
C VAL A 41 3.90 23.62 -14.38
N LEU A 42 2.97 22.74 -14.00
CA LEU A 42 1.87 22.28 -14.84
C LEU A 42 0.82 23.37 -15.09
N THR A 43 0.69 24.33 -14.17
CA THR A 43 -0.18 25.51 -14.35
C THR A 43 0.51 26.66 -15.07
N ASN A 44 1.85 26.65 -15.17
CA ASN A 44 2.61 27.65 -15.91
C ASN A 44 2.39 27.54 -17.43
N ARG A 45 1.79 28.58 -18.00
CA ARG A 45 1.52 28.67 -19.45
C ARG A 45 2.77 28.92 -20.30
N GLN A 46 3.90 29.28 -19.70
CA GLN A 46 5.15 29.53 -20.42
C GLN A 46 5.80 28.26 -20.98
N LEU A 47 5.53 27.08 -20.40
CA LEU A 47 5.99 25.82 -20.97
C LEU A 47 5.17 25.45 -22.22
N ALA A 48 5.82 24.80 -23.19
CA ALA A 48 5.09 24.24 -24.32
C ALA A 48 4.18 23.08 -23.85
N VAL A 49 3.09 22.84 -24.57
CA VAL A 49 2.12 21.77 -24.22
C VAL A 49 2.82 20.41 -24.09
N GLY A 50 3.69 20.05 -25.05
CA GLY A 50 4.43 18.78 -25.02
C GLY A 50 5.33 18.63 -23.78
N GLN A 51 5.94 19.72 -23.31
CA GLN A 51 6.77 19.71 -22.10
C GLN A 51 5.92 19.46 -20.86
N ARG A 52 4.76 20.13 -20.74
CA ARG A 52 3.83 19.89 -19.64
C ARG A 52 3.35 18.44 -19.65
N LEU A 53 2.98 17.90 -20.81
CA LEU A 53 2.56 16.50 -20.93
C LEU A 53 3.65 15.52 -20.48
N ALA A 54 4.92 15.77 -20.81
CA ALA A 54 6.03 14.94 -20.37
C ALA A 54 6.25 14.93 -18.84
N ILE A 55 5.80 15.98 -18.13
CA ILE A 55 5.92 16.11 -16.67
C ILE A 55 4.76 15.40 -15.93
N VAL A 56 3.59 15.27 -16.56
CA VAL A 56 2.37 14.71 -15.95
C VAL A 56 2.58 13.32 -15.33
N PRO A 57 3.25 12.34 -15.96
CA PRO A 57 3.50 11.02 -15.37
C PRO A 57 4.18 11.09 -14.00
N ARG A 58 5.18 11.96 -13.87
CA ARG A 58 5.95 12.08 -12.64
C ARG A 58 5.16 12.79 -11.55
N PHE A 59 4.38 13.81 -11.91
CA PHE A 59 3.43 14.40 -10.99
C PHE A 59 2.37 13.38 -10.51
N ALA A 60 1.81 12.58 -11.43
CA ALA A 60 0.82 11.56 -11.13
C ALA A 60 1.37 10.50 -10.16
N LEU A 61 2.63 10.08 -10.31
CA LEU A 61 3.29 9.18 -9.36
C LEU A 61 3.23 9.73 -7.93
N HIS A 62 3.62 10.98 -7.72
CA HIS A 62 3.55 11.60 -6.38
C HIS A 62 2.12 11.78 -5.90
N ALA A 63 1.19 12.13 -6.79
CA ALA A 63 -0.22 12.32 -6.46
C ALA A 63 -0.88 11.02 -5.94
N ARG A 64 -0.51 9.86 -6.48
CA ARG A 64 -1.00 8.54 -6.02
C ARG A 64 -0.63 8.26 -4.57
N LEU A 65 0.59 8.61 -4.20
CA LEU A 65 1.12 8.42 -2.85
C LEU A 65 0.53 9.44 -1.86
N LEU A 66 -0.06 10.52 -2.36
CA LEU A 66 -0.55 11.66 -1.61
C LEU A 66 -2.01 11.99 -1.91
N SER A 67 -2.94 11.16 -1.42
CA SER A 67 -4.37 11.48 -1.50
C SER A 67 -4.78 12.49 -0.43
N PRO A 68 -5.56 13.53 -0.77
CA PRO A 68 -6.21 14.41 0.21
C PRO A 68 -7.08 13.66 1.23
N ASN A 69 -7.50 12.42 0.90
CA ASN A 69 -8.34 11.59 1.77
C ASN A 69 -7.52 10.79 2.81
N TYR A 70 -6.19 10.91 2.84
CA TYR A 70 -5.34 10.19 3.80
C TYR A 70 -5.21 10.85 5.17
N SER A 71 -5.81 12.02 5.40
CA SER A 71 -5.87 12.64 6.72
C SER A 71 -7.15 13.44 6.96
N LYS A 72 -7.47 13.66 8.24
CA LYS A 72 -8.51 14.61 8.65
C LYS A 72 -7.85 15.98 8.83
N GLY A 73 -7.84 16.79 7.77
CA GLY A 73 -7.27 18.13 7.83
C GLY A 73 -7.42 18.93 6.54
N ARG A 74 -7.19 20.25 6.63
CA ARG A 74 -7.09 21.10 5.43
C ARG A 74 -5.78 20.78 4.72
N PHE A 75 -5.88 19.95 3.69
CA PHE A 75 -4.78 19.76 2.77
C PHE A 75 -4.69 20.94 1.80
N PRO A 76 -3.47 21.38 1.41
CA PRO A 76 -3.30 22.44 0.41
C PRO A 76 -3.65 21.98 -1.01
N PHE A 77 -4.04 20.71 -1.21
CA PHE A 77 -4.23 20.09 -2.51
C PHE A 77 -5.70 19.86 -2.81
N SER A 78 -6.08 20.04 -4.09
CA SER A 78 -7.45 19.84 -4.56
C SER A 78 -7.48 18.69 -5.57
N ALA A 79 -8.15 17.59 -5.20
CA ALA A 79 -8.34 16.45 -6.08
C ALA A 79 -8.95 16.84 -7.43
N SER A 80 -9.90 17.78 -7.42
CA SER A 80 -10.54 18.29 -8.64
C SER A 80 -9.57 19.03 -9.59
N GLY A 81 -8.54 19.69 -9.04
CA GLY A 81 -7.52 20.37 -9.85
C GLY A 81 -6.62 19.36 -10.57
N TRP A 82 -6.20 18.30 -9.86
CA TRP A 82 -5.36 17.25 -10.42
C TRP A 82 -6.11 16.41 -11.44
N LEU A 83 -7.37 16.06 -11.16
CA LEU A 83 -8.22 15.34 -12.10
C LEU A 83 -8.37 16.07 -13.43
N LYS A 84 -8.58 17.39 -13.43
CA LYS A 84 -8.64 18.18 -14.67
C LYS A 84 -7.34 18.10 -15.48
N LEU A 85 -6.19 18.12 -14.81
CA LEU A 85 -4.89 17.96 -15.48
C LEU A 85 -4.76 16.56 -16.08
N PHE A 86 -5.15 15.52 -15.34
CA PHE A 86 -5.09 14.13 -15.79
C PHE A 86 -6.05 13.85 -16.95
N ASP A 87 -7.30 14.31 -16.86
CA ASP A 87 -8.29 14.21 -17.93
C ASP A 87 -7.78 14.86 -19.21
N SER A 88 -7.20 16.07 -19.10
CA SER A 88 -6.62 16.79 -20.23
C SER A 88 -5.45 16.03 -20.87
N ALA A 89 -4.58 15.41 -20.06
CA ALA A 89 -3.46 14.61 -20.57
C ALA A 89 -3.93 13.34 -21.28
N VAL A 90 -4.92 12.64 -20.72
CA VAL A 90 -5.54 11.45 -21.34
C VAL A 90 -6.26 11.82 -22.63
N ALA A 91 -6.99 12.95 -22.67
CA ALA A 91 -7.65 13.44 -23.87
C ALA A 91 -6.64 13.78 -25.00
N GLN A 92 -5.41 14.17 -24.63
CA GLN A 92 -4.30 14.40 -25.56
C GLN A 92 -3.54 13.11 -25.95
N GLY A 93 -4.05 11.94 -25.57
CA GLY A 93 -3.52 10.64 -25.98
C GLY A 93 -2.46 10.04 -25.05
N LEU A 94 -2.12 10.69 -23.93
CA LEU A 94 -1.16 10.13 -22.99
C LEU A 94 -1.78 8.91 -22.27
N ARG A 95 -1.04 7.80 -22.23
CA ARG A 95 -1.45 6.52 -21.64
C ARG A 95 -0.36 5.96 -20.72
N ASP A 96 0.16 6.81 -19.85
CA ASP A 96 1.13 6.41 -18.83
C ASP A 96 0.45 5.71 -17.65
N GLU A 97 1.11 4.71 -17.06
CA GLU A 97 0.57 3.92 -15.96
C GLU A 97 0.26 4.77 -14.72
N ASN A 98 1.19 5.64 -14.31
CA ASN A 98 0.99 6.46 -13.12
C ASN A 98 -0.14 7.46 -13.32
N LEU A 99 -0.25 8.03 -14.52
CA LEU A 99 -1.36 8.90 -14.89
C LEU A 99 -2.70 8.17 -14.79
N LEU A 100 -2.85 7.03 -15.47
CA LEU A 100 -4.11 6.30 -15.52
C LEU A 100 -4.50 5.80 -14.13
N ALA A 101 -3.52 5.33 -13.35
CA ALA A 101 -3.73 4.88 -12.00
C ALA A 101 -4.13 6.03 -11.05
N ALA A 102 -3.41 7.16 -11.07
CA ALA A 102 -3.74 8.33 -10.25
C ALA A 102 -5.16 8.81 -10.52
N ARG A 103 -5.52 8.90 -11.80
CA ARG A 103 -6.85 9.32 -12.25
C ARG A 103 -7.95 8.40 -11.70
N ALA A 104 -7.80 7.08 -11.90
CA ALA A 104 -8.78 6.10 -11.41
C ALA A 104 -8.89 6.12 -9.88
N GLN A 105 -7.75 6.09 -9.17
CA GLN A 105 -7.68 6.14 -7.72
C GLN A 105 -8.43 7.36 -7.15
N MET A 106 -8.15 8.55 -7.68
CA MET A 106 -8.77 9.78 -7.19
C MET A 106 -10.28 9.84 -7.44
N LEU A 107 -10.76 9.33 -8.58
CA LEU A 107 -12.20 9.24 -8.85
C LEU A 107 -12.89 8.27 -7.91
N ILE A 108 -12.27 7.11 -7.63
CA ILE A 108 -12.79 6.11 -6.68
C ILE A 108 -12.81 6.66 -5.25
N ASP A 109 -11.70 7.24 -4.81
CA ASP A 109 -11.59 7.84 -3.47
C ASP A 109 -12.54 9.03 -3.29
N SER A 110 -12.92 9.71 -4.38
CA SER A 110 -13.94 10.77 -4.39
C SER A 110 -15.36 10.25 -4.62
N MET A 111 -15.57 8.94 -4.66
CA MET A 111 -16.85 8.26 -4.90
C MET A 111 -17.56 8.64 -6.21
N GLN A 112 -16.79 9.04 -7.24
CA GLN A 112 -17.31 9.36 -8.57
C GLN A 112 -17.35 8.10 -9.45
N PHE A 113 -18.13 7.08 -9.06
CA PHE A 113 -18.03 5.72 -9.61
C PHE A 113 -18.30 5.59 -11.11
N GLU A 114 -19.20 6.40 -11.69
CA GLU A 114 -19.43 6.38 -13.14
C GLU A 114 -18.19 6.82 -13.92
N ALA A 115 -17.59 7.95 -13.53
CA ALA A 115 -16.35 8.43 -14.13
C ALA A 115 -15.18 7.49 -13.82
N ALA A 116 -15.13 6.94 -12.60
CA ALA A 116 -14.14 5.96 -12.19
C ALA A 116 -14.18 4.68 -13.03
N LEU A 117 -15.37 4.20 -13.39
CA LEU A 117 -15.53 3.01 -14.23
C LEU A 117 -14.89 3.22 -15.60
N SER A 118 -15.16 4.36 -16.24
CA SER A 118 -14.50 4.71 -17.51
C SER A 118 -12.99 4.82 -17.35
N ALA A 119 -12.52 5.46 -16.29
CA ALA A 119 -11.08 5.63 -16.04
C ALA A 119 -10.35 4.30 -15.77
N ALA A 120 -10.97 3.42 -14.98
CA ALA A 120 -10.42 2.11 -14.68
C ALA A 120 -10.45 1.19 -15.92
N GLU A 121 -11.44 1.32 -16.79
CA GLU A 121 -11.47 0.61 -18.07
C GLU A 121 -10.35 1.05 -19.01
N ASP A 122 -10.09 2.37 -19.11
CA ASP A 122 -8.95 2.89 -19.86
C ASP A 122 -7.62 2.36 -19.29
N TYR A 123 -7.49 2.36 -17.95
CA TYR A 123 -6.30 1.83 -17.29
C TYR A 123 -6.12 0.33 -17.59
N ARG A 124 -7.17 -0.47 -17.44
CA ARG A 124 -7.17 -1.91 -17.66
C ARG A 124 -6.87 -2.28 -19.12
N LYS A 125 -7.34 -1.50 -20.08
CA LYS A 125 -7.02 -1.72 -21.50
C LYS A 125 -5.55 -1.46 -21.82
N ALA A 126 -4.96 -0.42 -21.24
CA ALA A 126 -3.56 -0.07 -21.46
C ALA A 126 -2.61 -0.99 -20.69
N TYR A 127 -3.01 -1.45 -19.50
CA TYR A 127 -2.21 -2.26 -18.58
C TYR A 127 -3.02 -3.46 -18.06
N PRO A 128 -3.28 -4.48 -18.90
CA PRO A 128 -4.17 -5.60 -18.56
C PRO A 128 -3.67 -6.47 -17.41
N ASP A 129 -2.36 -6.48 -17.16
CA ASP A 129 -1.74 -7.23 -16.07
C ASP A 129 -1.72 -6.45 -14.74
N SER A 130 -2.13 -5.18 -14.75
CA SER A 130 -2.20 -4.39 -13.51
C SER A 130 -3.31 -4.88 -12.60
N HIS A 131 -2.90 -5.31 -11.42
CA HIS A 131 -3.80 -5.69 -10.33
C HIS A 131 -4.70 -4.53 -9.88
N GLU A 132 -4.17 -3.30 -9.87
CA GLU A 132 -4.94 -2.10 -9.53
C GLU A 132 -6.01 -1.83 -10.58
N ALA A 133 -5.64 -1.90 -11.87
CA ALA A 133 -6.58 -1.68 -12.97
C ALA A 133 -7.76 -2.68 -12.92
N MET A 134 -7.46 -3.96 -12.69
CA MET A 134 -8.48 -5.00 -12.53
C MET A 134 -9.37 -4.77 -11.30
N ALA A 135 -8.76 -4.53 -10.14
CA ALA A 135 -9.49 -4.35 -8.88
C ALA A 135 -10.42 -3.13 -8.93
N TRP A 136 -9.92 -2.01 -9.46
CA TRP A 136 -10.65 -0.76 -9.55
C TRP A 136 -11.76 -0.79 -10.59
N HIS A 137 -11.55 -1.46 -11.73
CA HIS A 137 -12.60 -1.68 -12.72
C HIS A 137 -13.74 -2.53 -12.13
N GLU A 138 -13.41 -3.67 -11.50
CA GLU A 138 -14.40 -4.53 -10.86
C GLU A 138 -15.18 -3.78 -9.77
N TRP A 139 -14.48 -3.03 -8.92
CA TRP A 139 -15.09 -2.24 -7.86
C TRP A 139 -16.03 -1.17 -8.41
N ALA A 140 -15.56 -0.33 -9.34
CA ALA A 140 -16.37 0.75 -9.91
C ALA A 140 -17.59 0.20 -10.66
N SER A 141 -17.46 -0.91 -11.39
CA SER A 141 -18.57 -1.55 -12.09
C SER A 141 -19.67 -1.98 -11.11
N ARG A 142 -19.28 -2.63 -10.01
CA ARG A 142 -20.22 -3.12 -8.99
C ARG A 142 -20.86 -1.97 -8.21
N ALA A 143 -20.06 -1.00 -7.76
CA ALA A 143 -20.54 0.16 -7.02
C ALA A 143 -21.56 0.98 -7.83
N THR A 144 -21.30 1.23 -9.12
CA THR A 144 -22.25 1.90 -10.03
C THR A 144 -23.53 1.09 -10.23
N SER A 145 -23.42 -0.24 -10.35
CA SER A 145 -24.59 -1.09 -10.63
C SER A 145 -25.54 -1.30 -9.43
N LYS A 146 -25.02 -1.23 -8.19
CA LYS A 146 -25.78 -1.61 -6.98
C LYS A 146 -26.02 -0.47 -6.00
N GLY A 147 -25.24 0.62 -6.03
CA GLY A 147 -25.35 1.75 -5.11
C GLY A 147 -25.09 1.45 -3.62
N LEU A 148 -24.90 0.19 -3.23
CA LEU A 148 -24.81 -0.26 -1.84
C LEU A 148 -23.40 -0.79 -1.54
N ILE A 149 -22.45 0.14 -1.36
CA ILE A 149 -21.03 -0.16 -1.07
C ILE A 149 -20.88 -1.18 0.07
N LYS A 150 -21.67 -1.00 1.14
CA LYS A 150 -21.64 -1.89 2.31
C LYS A 150 -21.97 -3.34 1.93
N GLU A 151 -23.03 -3.56 1.15
CA GLU A 151 -23.42 -4.90 0.73
C GLU A 151 -22.37 -5.55 -0.15
N GLU A 152 -21.70 -4.77 -0.99
CA GLU A 152 -20.61 -5.28 -1.82
C GLU A 152 -19.38 -5.67 -0.98
N ILE A 153 -19.05 -4.88 0.06
CA ILE A 153 -18.02 -5.26 1.04
C ILE A 153 -18.44 -6.54 1.77
N ASP A 154 -19.66 -6.61 2.29
CA ASP A 154 -20.16 -7.77 3.04
C ASP A 154 -20.18 -9.04 2.18
N PHE A 155 -20.48 -8.90 0.89
CA PHE A 155 -20.44 -10.00 -0.09
C PHE A 155 -19.02 -10.46 -0.42
N GLN A 156 -18.07 -9.52 -0.55
CA GLN A 156 -16.71 -9.82 -0.98
C GLN A 156 -15.75 -10.17 0.15
N ARG A 157 -15.99 -9.68 1.38
CA ARG A 157 -15.07 -9.85 2.50
C ARG A 157 -14.87 -11.33 2.80
N GLY A 158 -13.61 -11.71 2.90
CA GLY A 158 -13.21 -13.08 3.22
C GLY A 158 -13.11 -13.31 4.71
N GLU A 159 -13.21 -14.58 5.09
CA GLU A 159 -12.74 -15.06 6.38
C GLU A 159 -11.33 -15.65 6.22
N PHE A 160 -10.43 -15.30 7.13
CA PHE A 160 -9.04 -15.72 7.11
C PHE A 160 -8.62 -16.27 8.46
N LYS A 161 -8.12 -17.51 8.45
CA LYS A 161 -7.41 -18.08 9.59
C LYS A 161 -6.09 -17.36 9.78
N VAL A 162 -5.71 -17.13 11.04
CA VAL A 162 -4.46 -16.49 11.43
C VAL A 162 -3.70 -17.39 12.40
N HIS A 163 -2.50 -17.79 12.01
CA HIS A 163 -1.60 -18.61 12.82
C HIS A 163 -0.43 -17.74 13.30
N PHE A 164 -0.19 -17.72 14.61
CA PHE A 164 0.94 -17.01 15.21
C PHE A 164 2.09 -17.96 15.49
N CYS A 165 3.32 -17.54 15.19
CA CYS A 165 4.53 -18.29 15.51
C CYS A 165 5.60 -17.34 16.06
N ILE A 166 6.12 -17.65 17.25
CA ILE A 166 7.19 -16.87 17.86
C ILE A 166 8.53 -17.34 17.30
N LEU A 167 9.24 -16.46 16.59
CA LEU A 167 10.54 -16.77 16.01
C LEU A 167 11.70 -16.25 16.86
N SER A 168 11.49 -15.13 17.56
CA SER A 168 12.52 -14.51 18.41
C SER A 168 12.90 -15.41 19.59
N ALA A 169 14.19 -15.52 19.86
CA ALA A 169 14.75 -16.14 21.05
C ALA A 169 14.77 -15.20 22.27
N ASN A 170 14.45 -13.91 22.09
CA ASN A 170 14.44 -12.91 23.16
C ASN A 170 13.40 -13.30 24.24
N PRO A 171 13.81 -13.55 25.49
CA PRO A 171 12.89 -13.94 26.57
C PRO A 171 11.81 -12.89 26.86
N GLU A 172 12.10 -11.59 26.66
CA GLU A 172 11.10 -10.52 26.86
C GLU A 172 9.94 -10.66 25.88
N SER A 173 10.24 -11.03 24.63
CA SER A 173 9.21 -11.30 23.62
C SER A 173 8.30 -12.45 24.06
N HIS A 174 8.80 -13.47 24.76
CA HIS A 174 8.01 -14.63 25.20
C HIS A 174 7.04 -14.28 26.33
N VAL A 175 7.41 -13.31 27.17
CA VAL A 175 6.55 -12.79 28.24
C VAL A 175 5.35 -12.03 27.67
N VAL A 176 5.56 -11.29 26.58
CA VAL A 176 4.51 -10.46 25.94
C VAL A 176 3.69 -11.29 24.95
N ALA A 177 4.34 -12.01 24.04
CA ALA A 177 3.74 -12.75 22.94
C ALA A 177 3.17 -14.11 23.36
N THR A 178 2.35 -14.10 24.42
CA THR A 178 1.62 -15.29 24.87
C THR A 178 0.51 -15.63 23.88
N LYS A 179 0.01 -16.87 23.95
CA LYS A 179 -1.18 -17.28 23.18
C LYS A 179 -2.36 -16.32 23.38
N GLN A 180 -2.61 -15.91 24.62
CA GLN A 180 -3.70 -14.97 24.95
C GLN A 180 -3.48 -13.60 24.29
N GLN A 181 -2.24 -13.10 24.27
CA GLN A 181 -1.93 -11.87 23.56
C GLN A 181 -2.14 -12.02 22.05
N CYS A 182 -1.73 -13.14 21.44
CA CYS A 182 -1.97 -13.41 20.02
C CYS A 182 -3.46 -13.52 19.66
N GLU A 183 -4.28 -14.11 20.54
CA GLU A 183 -5.75 -14.08 20.39
C GLU A 183 -6.27 -12.64 20.43
N ARG A 184 -5.75 -11.81 21.34
CA ARG A 184 -6.08 -10.38 21.43
C ARG A 184 -5.66 -9.59 20.19
N GLU A 185 -4.53 -9.92 19.56
CA GLU A 185 -4.12 -9.30 18.29
C GLU A 185 -5.15 -9.53 17.17
N VAL A 186 -5.78 -10.70 17.13
CA VAL A 186 -6.85 -10.97 16.16
C VAL A 186 -8.08 -10.09 16.43
N GLU A 187 -8.41 -9.84 17.68
CA GLU A 187 -9.50 -8.92 18.05
C GLU A 187 -9.18 -7.46 17.66
N ILE A 188 -7.94 -7.03 17.93
CA ILE A 188 -7.44 -5.71 17.51
C ILE A 188 -7.55 -5.59 15.99
N LEU A 189 -7.00 -6.55 15.25
CA LEU A 189 -7.04 -6.54 13.78
C LEU A 189 -8.47 -6.51 13.24
N ASN A 190 -9.39 -7.30 13.80
CA ASN A 190 -10.80 -7.26 13.40
C ASN A 190 -11.45 -5.88 13.67
N SER A 191 -11.05 -5.20 14.74
CA SER A 191 -11.56 -3.86 15.07
C SER A 191 -10.94 -2.75 14.20
N THR A 192 -9.71 -2.92 13.74
CA THR A 192 -8.94 -1.88 13.06
C THR A 192 -8.84 -2.05 11.55
N PHE A 193 -9.04 -3.26 11.01
CA PHE A 193 -8.97 -3.54 9.58
C PHE A 193 -10.28 -3.18 8.85
N ARG A 194 -10.53 -1.87 8.76
CA ARG A 194 -11.81 -1.27 8.33
C ARG A 194 -11.63 -0.16 7.29
N SER A 195 -12.68 0.12 6.52
CA SER A 195 -12.72 1.28 5.61
C SER A 195 -12.73 2.61 6.37
N THR A 196 -12.60 3.72 5.65
CA THR A 196 -12.73 5.08 6.19
C THR A 196 -14.07 5.37 6.85
N GLU A 197 -15.11 4.63 6.48
CA GLU A 197 -16.48 4.71 7.01
C GLU A 197 -16.71 3.69 8.14
N GLY A 198 -15.67 2.93 8.52
CA GLY A 198 -15.73 1.96 9.61
C GLY A 198 -16.25 0.57 9.22
N MET A 199 -16.38 0.26 7.93
CA MET A 199 -16.83 -1.07 7.48
C MET A 199 -15.69 -2.08 7.56
N GLN A 200 -15.91 -3.22 8.22
CA GLN A 200 -14.92 -4.28 8.34
C GLN A 200 -14.66 -4.95 6.98
N LEU A 201 -13.39 -5.02 6.56
CA LEU A 201 -13.01 -5.47 5.21
C LEU A 201 -12.64 -6.96 5.12
N ALA A 202 -12.34 -7.58 6.26
CA ALA A 202 -12.01 -8.99 6.39
C ALA A 202 -12.36 -9.46 7.80
N VAL A 203 -12.71 -10.75 7.92
CA VAL A 203 -12.90 -11.40 9.22
C VAL A 203 -11.70 -12.29 9.50
N PHE A 204 -10.97 -12.01 10.56
CA PHE A 204 -9.83 -12.80 10.98
C PHE A 204 -10.23 -13.73 12.12
N LYS A 205 -9.80 -14.99 12.05
CA LYS A 205 -10.01 -15.99 13.11
C LYS A 205 -8.67 -16.56 13.55
N PHE A 206 -8.43 -16.53 14.85
CA PHE A 206 -7.29 -17.22 15.44
C PHE A 206 -7.41 -18.72 15.14
N SER A 207 -6.37 -19.30 14.51
CA SER A 207 -6.35 -20.72 14.15
C SER A 207 -5.28 -21.52 14.88
N GLY A 208 -4.24 -20.86 15.40
CA GLY A 208 -3.21 -21.53 16.19
C GLY A 208 -2.10 -20.61 16.65
N PHE A 209 -1.29 -21.15 17.56
CA PHE A 209 -0.14 -20.50 18.15
C PHE A 209 0.97 -21.52 18.36
N THR A 210 2.18 -21.13 17.97
CA THR A 210 3.41 -21.89 18.16
C THR A 210 4.41 -21.03 18.92
N ASP A 211 4.76 -21.46 20.14
CA ASP A 211 5.80 -20.79 20.92
C ASP A 211 7.21 -21.02 20.35
N TYR A 212 8.18 -20.28 20.88
CA TYR A 212 9.56 -20.34 20.41
C TYR A 212 10.19 -21.73 20.59
N HIS A 213 9.85 -22.48 21.64
CA HIS A 213 10.42 -23.79 21.89
C HIS A 213 9.96 -24.79 20.83
N ALA A 214 8.66 -24.86 20.57
CA ALA A 214 8.08 -25.69 19.52
C ALA A 214 8.56 -25.28 18.12
N ALA A 215 8.70 -23.97 17.86
CA ALA A 215 9.26 -23.48 16.60
C ALA A 215 10.71 -23.95 16.43
N LYS A 216 11.55 -23.78 17.46
CA LYS A 216 12.97 -24.13 17.49
C LYS A 216 13.23 -25.60 17.17
N GLU A 217 12.39 -26.51 17.66
CA GLU A 217 12.49 -27.95 17.41
C GLU A 217 12.34 -28.33 15.93
N THR A 218 11.68 -27.49 15.13
CA THR A 218 11.51 -27.75 13.69
C THR A 218 12.76 -27.50 12.86
N GLN A 219 13.73 -26.75 13.39
CA GLN A 219 14.93 -26.31 12.66
C GLN A 219 14.60 -25.60 11.33
N SER A 220 13.44 -24.97 11.23
CA SER A 220 13.00 -24.22 10.05
C SER A 220 13.91 -23.01 9.79
N ASP A 221 14.29 -22.77 8.53
CA ASP A 221 15.02 -21.58 8.07
C ASP A 221 14.40 -20.26 8.58
N LEU A 222 13.08 -20.24 8.80
CA LEU A 222 12.37 -19.08 9.29
C LEU A 222 12.87 -18.60 10.67
N LEU A 223 13.39 -19.49 11.51
CA LEU A 223 13.92 -19.11 12.83
C LEU A 223 15.09 -18.13 12.73
N ALA A 224 15.83 -18.13 11.61
CA ALA A 224 16.94 -17.20 11.40
C ALA A 224 16.49 -15.73 11.36
N PHE A 225 15.21 -15.45 11.16
CA PHE A 225 14.65 -14.09 11.13
C PHE A 225 14.07 -13.62 12.47
N GLY A 226 14.11 -14.46 13.51
CA GLY A 226 13.60 -14.09 14.84
C GLY A 226 14.38 -12.96 15.50
N ASP A 227 15.71 -13.00 15.37
CA ASP A 227 16.65 -12.07 16.04
C ASP A 227 17.79 -11.66 15.08
N ARG A 228 17.49 -11.54 13.78
CA ARG A 228 18.51 -11.32 12.74
C ARG A 228 19.15 -9.95 12.89
N GLN A 229 20.48 -9.89 13.02
CA GLN A 229 21.24 -8.64 13.14
C GLN A 229 21.69 -8.07 11.78
N GLU A 230 20.78 -8.10 10.79
CA GLU A 230 21.06 -7.59 9.45
C GLU A 230 19.86 -6.80 8.95
N ALA A 231 20.07 -5.95 7.95
CA ALA A 231 18.96 -5.22 7.34
C ALA A 231 17.89 -6.19 6.81
N TYR A 232 16.62 -5.87 7.05
CA TYR A 232 15.50 -6.64 6.54
C TYR A 232 15.54 -6.75 5.02
N ASP A 233 15.42 -7.99 4.54
CA ASP A 233 15.26 -8.30 3.12
C ASP A 233 14.00 -9.15 2.94
N THR A 234 13.00 -8.53 2.31
CA THR A 234 11.70 -9.12 2.08
C THR A 234 11.74 -10.36 1.17
N ASP A 235 12.70 -10.46 0.26
CA ASP A 235 12.75 -11.57 -0.70
C ASP A 235 13.39 -12.79 -0.04
N THR A 236 14.48 -12.60 0.71
CA THR A 236 15.09 -13.66 1.52
C THR A 236 14.09 -14.27 2.53
N VAL A 237 13.27 -13.45 3.20
CA VAL A 237 12.21 -13.96 4.10
C VAL A 237 11.14 -14.72 3.33
N ALA A 238 10.70 -14.20 2.17
CA ALA A 238 9.68 -14.85 1.35
C ALA A 238 10.15 -16.22 0.83
N GLU A 239 11.42 -16.34 0.45
CA GLU A 239 12.01 -17.61 0.05
C GLU A 239 12.02 -18.63 1.19
N ALA A 240 12.47 -18.24 2.39
CA ALA A 240 12.45 -19.11 3.56
C ALA A 240 11.01 -19.54 3.93
N PHE A 241 10.06 -18.60 3.89
CA PHE A 241 8.64 -18.89 4.06
C PHE A 241 8.14 -19.90 3.03
N ASN A 242 8.54 -19.74 1.76
CA ASN A 242 8.09 -20.61 0.69
C ASN A 242 8.67 -22.03 0.79
N ARG A 243 9.94 -22.16 1.21
CA ARG A 243 10.63 -23.44 1.45
C ARG A 243 10.11 -24.18 2.67
N SER A 244 9.68 -23.47 3.72
CA SER A 244 9.25 -24.11 4.96
C SER A 244 8.02 -25.01 4.75
N ASN A 245 8.16 -26.29 5.09
CA ASN A 245 7.08 -27.29 4.99
C ASN A 245 6.58 -27.76 6.36
N HIS A 246 7.15 -27.23 7.45
CA HIS A 246 6.76 -27.57 8.81
C HIS A 246 5.46 -26.86 9.17
N VAL A 247 4.39 -27.63 9.33
CA VAL A 247 3.06 -27.10 9.69
C VAL A 247 3.05 -26.34 11.02
N THR A 248 3.97 -26.67 11.93
CA THR A 248 4.19 -25.98 13.20
C THR A 248 4.62 -24.52 13.00
N VAL A 249 5.50 -24.24 12.03
CA VAL A 249 5.99 -22.86 11.79
C VAL A 249 5.21 -22.18 10.65
N ARG A 250 4.63 -22.95 9.72
CA ARG A 250 3.82 -22.42 8.62
C ARG A 250 2.56 -23.25 8.39
N ASP A 251 1.43 -22.71 8.83
CA ASP A 251 0.12 -23.23 8.45
C ASP A 251 -0.22 -22.78 7.03
N ARG A 252 -0.39 -23.75 6.11
CA ARG A 252 -0.69 -23.48 4.70
C ARG A 252 -2.13 -22.99 4.47
N GLY A 253 -3.04 -23.19 5.42
CA GLY A 253 -4.44 -22.74 5.36
C GLY A 253 -4.70 -21.41 6.06
N ALA A 254 -3.65 -20.76 6.58
CA ALA A 254 -3.74 -19.52 7.35
C ALA A 254 -2.82 -18.43 6.82
N ILE A 255 -3.14 -17.19 7.16
CA ILE A 255 -2.18 -16.09 7.15
C ILE A 255 -1.25 -16.30 8.34
N ASN A 256 0.05 -16.37 8.09
CA ASN A 256 1.03 -16.61 9.15
C ASN A 256 1.59 -15.28 9.66
N VAL A 257 1.50 -15.07 10.97
CA VAL A 257 2.07 -13.92 11.67
C VAL A 257 3.23 -14.43 12.51
N TYR A 258 4.41 -13.90 12.26
CA TYR A 258 5.63 -14.24 12.95
C TYR A 258 6.00 -13.12 13.91
N VAL A 259 6.20 -13.45 15.18
CA VAL A 259 6.68 -12.48 16.17
C VAL A 259 8.21 -12.51 16.19
N VAL A 260 8.80 -11.35 15.99
CA VAL A 260 10.26 -11.14 15.85
C VAL A 260 10.74 -10.03 16.79
N ASP A 261 12.05 -9.98 17.02
CA ASP A 261 12.77 -8.85 17.63
C ASP A 261 13.48 -8.10 16.50
N SER A 262 12.84 -7.03 16.03
CA SER A 262 13.29 -6.33 14.82
C SER A 262 14.64 -5.67 15.03
N TYR A 263 15.39 -5.55 13.93
CA TYR A 263 16.73 -4.97 13.93
C TYR A 263 16.93 -4.10 12.71
N SER A 264 17.58 -2.96 12.92
CA SER A 264 18.17 -2.18 11.82
C SER A 264 19.63 -1.83 12.11
N PRO A 265 20.48 -1.65 11.07
CA PRO A 265 21.86 -1.19 11.27
C PRO A 265 21.97 0.16 12.01
N LYS A 266 20.92 0.98 11.96
CA LYS A 266 20.89 2.31 12.58
C LYS A 266 20.48 2.27 14.04
N GLU A 267 19.47 1.46 14.37
CA GLU A 267 18.80 1.49 15.68
C GLU A 267 19.02 0.20 16.50
N GLY A 268 19.66 -0.81 15.91
CA GLY A 268 19.82 -2.12 16.54
C GLY A 268 18.46 -2.75 16.84
N PHE A 269 18.35 -3.48 17.95
CA PHE A 269 17.09 -4.02 18.48
C PHE A 269 16.19 -2.97 19.16
N ALA A 270 16.54 -1.67 19.06
CA ALA A 270 15.57 -0.61 19.35
C ALA A 270 14.69 -0.29 18.13
N ASP A 271 15.01 -0.85 16.96
CA ASP A 271 14.11 -0.83 15.81
C ASP A 271 12.90 -1.72 16.10
N MET A 272 11.70 -1.19 15.85
CA MET A 272 10.44 -1.89 16.02
C MET A 272 9.70 -2.04 14.68
N THR A 273 10.40 -1.87 13.56
CA THR A 273 9.78 -1.94 12.24
C THR A 273 9.19 -3.33 11.99
N SER A 274 7.94 -3.37 11.55
CA SER A 274 7.23 -4.60 11.20
C SER A 274 7.05 -4.67 9.68
N HIS A 275 6.72 -5.86 9.15
CA HIS A 275 6.66 -6.08 7.71
C HIS A 275 5.55 -7.05 7.30
N GLY A 276 4.64 -6.61 6.43
CA GLY A 276 3.72 -7.49 5.71
C GLY A 276 4.17 -7.78 4.28
N LYS A 277 3.89 -9.01 3.78
CA LYS A 277 4.10 -9.36 2.38
C LYS A 277 2.98 -10.24 1.86
N ARG A 278 2.44 -9.90 0.69
CA ARG A 278 1.41 -10.72 0.01
C ARG A 278 1.91 -12.07 -0.51
N ASN A 279 3.17 -12.14 -0.93
CA ASN A 279 3.87 -13.37 -1.36
C ASN A 279 3.03 -14.29 -2.27
N SER A 280 2.63 -13.79 -3.44
CA SER A 280 1.83 -14.55 -4.42
C SER A 280 0.51 -15.13 -3.84
N ASN A 281 -0.21 -14.32 -3.06
CA ASN A 281 -1.45 -14.68 -2.35
C ASN A 281 -1.26 -15.74 -1.25
N ARG A 282 -0.05 -15.87 -0.71
CA ARG A 282 0.25 -16.64 0.52
C ARG A 282 0.85 -15.67 1.54
N PRO A 283 0.04 -14.76 2.07
CA PRO A 283 0.53 -13.64 2.85
C PRO A 283 1.20 -14.10 4.14
N PHE A 284 2.20 -13.35 4.56
CA PHE A 284 2.79 -13.43 5.88
C PHE A 284 3.05 -12.04 6.44
N VAL A 285 3.15 -11.96 7.77
CA VAL A 285 3.49 -10.75 8.51
C VAL A 285 4.61 -11.08 9.49
N LEU A 286 5.65 -10.24 9.54
CA LEU A 286 6.57 -10.15 10.67
C LEU A 286 6.11 -9.00 11.55
N LEU A 287 5.75 -9.27 12.79
CA LEU A 287 5.31 -8.27 13.76
C LEU A 287 6.34 -8.19 14.87
N ASP A 288 6.86 -6.99 15.09
CA ASP A 288 7.78 -6.76 16.19
C ASP A 288 7.06 -6.93 17.53
N TRP A 289 7.68 -7.64 18.47
CA TRP A 289 7.06 -7.98 19.75
C TRP A 289 6.70 -6.75 20.59
N GLN A 290 7.43 -5.64 20.46
CA GLN A 290 7.16 -4.41 21.21
C GLN A 290 5.91 -3.69 20.70
N ARG A 291 5.46 -4.01 19.48
CA ARG A 291 4.28 -3.41 18.85
C ARG A 291 2.99 -4.17 19.11
N LEU A 292 3.07 -5.37 19.68
CA LEU A 292 1.90 -6.11 20.14
C LEU A 292 1.03 -5.22 21.04
N ASN A 293 -0.26 -5.53 21.05
CA ASN A 293 -1.31 -4.77 21.72
C ASN A 293 -1.51 -3.35 21.14
N ASN A 294 -1.12 -3.11 19.88
CA ASN A 294 -1.24 -1.81 19.22
C ASN A 294 -0.61 -0.66 20.04
N ASN A 295 0.55 -0.91 20.67
CA ASN A 295 1.13 -0.02 21.70
C ASN A 295 1.78 1.26 21.15
N VAL A 296 2.30 1.24 19.92
CA VAL A 296 3.04 2.39 19.34
C VAL A 296 2.23 3.08 18.24
N GLN A 297 1.62 2.28 17.36
CA GLN A 297 0.72 2.64 16.26
C GLN A 297 0.00 1.36 15.82
N ASN A 298 -1.02 1.48 14.97
CA ASN A 298 -1.76 0.35 14.38
C ASN A 298 -0.91 -0.44 13.37
N ALA A 299 0.00 -1.25 13.91
CA ALA A 299 0.96 -2.09 13.20
C ALA A 299 0.24 -3.23 12.48
N GLU A 300 -0.68 -3.86 13.19
CA GLU A 300 -1.39 -5.06 12.80
C GLU A 300 -2.15 -4.81 11.50
N ALA A 301 -2.96 -3.75 11.45
CA ALA A 301 -3.70 -3.42 10.25
C ALA A 301 -2.81 -2.90 9.11
N HIS A 302 -1.72 -2.20 9.44
CA HIS A 302 -0.77 -1.68 8.44
C HIS A 302 -0.06 -2.83 7.71
N GLU A 303 0.54 -3.75 8.46
CA GLU A 303 1.22 -4.91 7.88
C GLU A 303 0.25 -5.85 7.19
N MET A 304 -0.95 -6.02 7.75
CA MET A 304 -1.99 -6.79 7.06
C MET A 304 -2.39 -6.11 5.73
N GLY A 305 -2.42 -4.77 5.67
CA GLY A 305 -2.62 -4.02 4.42
C GLY A 305 -1.57 -4.37 3.36
N HIS A 306 -0.29 -4.44 3.72
CA HIS A 306 0.78 -4.94 2.84
C HIS A 306 0.57 -6.41 2.44
N ALA A 307 0.11 -7.25 3.36
CA ALA A 307 -0.24 -8.64 3.09
C ALA A 307 -1.39 -8.78 2.07
N PHE A 308 -2.29 -7.80 2.01
CA PHE A 308 -3.33 -7.67 0.98
C PHE A 308 -2.89 -6.83 -0.23
N GLY A 309 -1.61 -6.47 -0.35
CA GLY A 309 -1.04 -5.87 -1.56
C GLY A 309 -1.10 -4.34 -1.63
N LEU A 310 -1.30 -3.66 -0.50
CA LEU A 310 -1.21 -2.19 -0.45
C LEU A 310 0.25 -1.72 -0.31
N GLY A 311 0.55 -0.57 -0.89
CA GLY A 311 1.79 0.18 -0.67
C GLY A 311 1.66 1.23 0.43
N HIS A 312 2.78 1.84 0.81
CA HIS A 312 2.77 3.00 1.70
C HIS A 312 2.11 4.22 1.05
N VAL A 313 1.60 5.11 1.90
CA VAL A 313 1.13 6.44 1.49
C VAL A 313 1.72 7.51 2.40
N GLY A 314 1.73 8.75 1.90
CA GLY A 314 2.24 9.90 2.62
C GLY A 314 1.11 10.81 3.10
N VAL A 315 1.30 11.40 4.28
CA VAL A 315 0.50 12.53 4.76
C VAL A 315 1.45 13.70 5.05
N PRO A 316 1.53 14.68 4.13
CA PRO A 316 2.27 15.91 4.32
C PRO A 316 2.04 16.56 5.68
N PHE A 317 3.14 16.82 6.37
CA PHE A 317 3.22 17.48 7.68
C PHE A 317 2.56 16.72 8.84
N ALA A 318 2.25 15.42 8.67
CA ALA A 318 1.74 14.60 9.76
C ALA A 318 2.75 14.51 10.91
N THR A 319 2.26 14.68 12.13
CA THR A 319 3.02 14.42 13.37
C THR A 319 2.57 13.10 13.99
N VAL A 320 3.30 12.57 14.97
CA VAL A 320 2.96 11.29 15.63
C VAL A 320 1.58 11.28 16.29
N ARG A 321 0.94 12.45 16.44
CA ARG A 321 -0.41 12.61 17.01
C ARG A 321 -1.49 12.88 15.96
N THR A 322 -1.13 12.95 14.69
CA THR A 322 -2.07 13.24 13.60
C THR A 322 -2.81 11.97 13.21
N SER A 323 -4.16 12.03 13.14
CA SER A 323 -4.95 10.95 12.56
C SER A 323 -4.66 10.79 11.06
N THR A 324 -4.31 9.58 10.65
CA THR A 324 -3.80 9.27 9.31
C THR A 324 -4.38 7.96 8.78
N ASN A 325 -4.32 7.77 7.46
CA ASN A 325 -4.61 6.50 6.80
C ASN A 325 -3.78 5.36 7.40
N ILE A 326 -4.35 4.14 7.42
CA ILE A 326 -3.65 2.97 7.97
C ILE A 326 -2.30 2.75 7.30
N MET A 327 -2.18 2.95 5.99
CA MET A 327 -0.94 2.74 5.22
C MET A 327 0.07 3.89 5.31
N THR A 328 -0.14 4.87 6.18
CA THR A 328 0.75 6.03 6.27
C THR A 328 2.12 5.64 6.82
N SER A 329 3.17 6.07 6.13
CA SER A 329 4.56 5.77 6.51
C SER A 329 5.45 7.01 6.52
N ALA A 330 6.35 7.06 7.51
CA ALA A 330 7.39 8.09 7.56
C ALA A 330 8.43 7.91 6.44
N ALA A 331 8.54 6.69 5.88
CA ALA A 331 9.43 6.39 4.75
C ALA A 331 9.06 7.15 3.47
N GLU A 332 7.82 7.64 3.38
CA GLU A 332 7.41 8.49 2.27
C GLU A 332 7.92 9.93 2.41
N GLU A 333 8.66 10.27 3.47
CA GLU A 333 9.28 11.58 3.73
C GLU A 333 8.32 12.78 3.65
N PHE A 334 7.01 12.53 3.74
CA PHE A 334 5.99 13.56 3.76
C PHE A 334 5.63 14.00 5.19
N GLY A 335 5.98 13.21 6.19
CA GLY A 335 5.67 13.46 7.59
C GLY A 335 6.00 12.22 8.41
N SER A 336 5.40 12.09 9.58
CA SER A 336 5.45 10.85 10.37
C SER A 336 4.34 9.86 9.96
N GLY A 337 4.38 8.63 10.50
CA GLY A 337 3.31 7.64 10.33
C GLY A 337 1.95 8.03 10.94
N GLY A 338 1.91 9.03 11.83
CA GLY A 338 0.68 9.44 12.52
C GLY A 338 0.09 8.36 13.43
N LEU A 339 -1.22 8.39 13.65
CA LEU A 339 -1.93 7.41 14.50
C LEU A 339 -2.42 6.17 13.73
N ARG A 340 -2.49 6.21 12.38
CA ARG A 340 -2.98 5.10 11.53
C ARG A 340 -4.39 4.61 11.93
N ASP A 341 -5.29 5.55 12.21
CA ASP A 341 -6.60 5.31 12.82
C ASP A 341 -7.80 5.57 11.90
N LEU A 342 -7.59 6.13 10.70
CA LEU A 342 -8.67 6.55 9.81
C LEU A 342 -9.35 5.40 9.06
N GLY A 343 -8.67 4.27 8.84
CA GLY A 343 -9.15 3.20 7.97
C GLY A 343 -8.58 3.27 6.55
N PHE A 344 -9.01 2.35 5.70
CA PHE A 344 -8.62 2.24 4.29
C PHE A 344 -9.58 3.01 3.38
N THR A 345 -9.05 3.73 2.38
CA THR A 345 -9.87 4.48 1.41
C THR A 345 -10.64 3.54 0.48
N PRO A 346 -11.62 4.04 -0.29
CA PRO A 346 -12.33 3.22 -1.28
C PRO A 346 -11.41 2.50 -2.29
N SER A 347 -10.36 3.15 -2.79
CA SER A 347 -9.41 2.50 -3.72
C SER A 347 -8.56 1.42 -3.06
N GLN A 348 -8.16 1.60 -1.80
CA GLN A 348 -7.47 0.58 -0.99
C GLN A 348 -8.42 -0.58 -0.65
N THR A 349 -9.68 -0.28 -0.35
CA THR A 349 -10.73 -1.28 -0.10
C THR A 349 -10.92 -2.19 -1.31
N ALA A 350 -11.00 -1.62 -2.51
CA ALA A 350 -11.10 -2.38 -3.75
C ALA A 350 -9.94 -3.38 -3.93
N LEU A 351 -8.71 -2.95 -3.64
CA LEU A 351 -7.51 -3.80 -3.68
C LEU A 351 -7.55 -4.90 -2.63
N ILE A 352 -7.89 -4.55 -1.37
CA ILE A 352 -8.00 -5.51 -0.27
C ILE A 352 -8.99 -6.62 -0.62
N LEU A 353 -10.18 -6.27 -1.11
CA LEU A 353 -11.20 -7.26 -1.45
C LEU A 353 -10.79 -8.11 -2.67
N TYR A 354 -10.22 -7.48 -3.70
CA TYR A 354 -9.75 -8.18 -4.89
C TYR A 354 -8.64 -9.18 -4.57
N HIS A 355 -7.64 -8.78 -3.78
CA HIS A 355 -6.57 -9.67 -3.35
C HIS A 355 -7.01 -10.66 -2.27
N GLY A 356 -7.95 -10.27 -1.42
CA GLY A 356 -8.49 -11.13 -0.38
C GLY A 356 -9.23 -12.34 -0.94
N ARG A 357 -10.03 -12.17 -2.01
CA ARG A 357 -10.61 -13.33 -2.71
C ARG A 357 -9.54 -14.30 -3.19
N ARG A 358 -8.50 -13.79 -3.86
CA ARG A 358 -7.41 -14.62 -4.40
C ARG A 358 -6.60 -15.31 -3.31
N THR A 359 -6.39 -14.64 -2.18
CA THR A 359 -5.78 -15.24 -0.98
C THR A 359 -6.67 -16.34 -0.41
N ARG A 360 -7.97 -16.10 -0.26
CA ARG A 360 -8.92 -17.10 0.24
C ARG A 360 -8.90 -18.36 -0.63
N ASP A 361 -9.03 -18.19 -1.95
CA ASP A 361 -8.97 -19.29 -2.92
C ASP A 361 -7.64 -20.06 -2.84
N ARG A 362 -6.53 -19.35 -2.56
CA ARG A 362 -5.20 -19.94 -2.44
C ARG A 362 -4.98 -20.71 -1.12
N LEU A 363 -5.59 -20.24 -0.02
CA LEU A 363 -5.53 -20.88 1.30
C LEU A 363 -6.53 -22.05 1.43
N GLY A 364 -7.46 -22.21 0.46
CA GLY A 364 -8.45 -23.28 0.46
C GLY A 364 -9.60 -23.04 1.45
N ASN A 365 -9.95 -21.77 1.68
CA ASN A 365 -11.04 -21.34 2.57
C ASN A 365 -12.31 -20.98 1.80
#